data_AF-A0A1L9GUQ1-F1
#
_entry.id   AF-A0A1L9GUQ1-F1
#
_cell.length_a   1.000
_cell.length_b   1.000
_cell.length_c   1.000
_cell.angle_alpha   90.00
_cell.angle_beta   90.00
_cell.angle_gamma   90.00
#
_symmetry.space_group_name_H-M   'P 1'
#
loop_
_entity.id
_entity.type
_entity.pdbx_description
1 polymer ?
#
loop_
_entity_poly.entity_id
_entity_poly.type
_entity_poly.pdbx_seq_one_letter_code
_entity_poly.pdbx_strand_id
1 'polypeptide(L)' 'MCVRKERQPQKRTKRVYDAPQTAYERVLARDDIDHEVKERLQAKYATLSMVELKRTIDCLTKKLAAHHRKGLR' A
#
# COMPACT_ATOMS: atom_id res chain seq x y z
N MET A 1 4.12 15.17 -2.90
CA MET A 1 3.86 16.62 -2.95
C MET A 1 4.80 17.29 -3.95
N CYS A 2 4.47 18.49 -4.42
CA CYS A 2 5.39 19.29 -5.25
C CYS A 2 6.28 20.11 -4.31
N VAL A 3 7.55 19.75 -4.23
CA VAL A 3 8.52 20.33 -3.28
C VAL A 3 9.07 21.64 -3.79
N ARG A 4 9.22 21.77 -5.11
CA ARG A 4 9.81 22.96 -5.73
C ARG A 4 9.25 23.21 -7.11
N LYS A 5 8.98 24.49 -7.42
CA LYS A 5 8.60 24.96 -8.75
C LYS A 5 9.70 25.87 -9.26
N GLU A 6 10.34 25.49 -10.36
CA GLU A 6 11.40 26.28 -10.99
C GLU A 6 10.86 26.98 -12.23
N ARG A 7 10.87 28.32 -12.21
CA ARG A 7 10.47 29.15 -13.36
C ARG A 7 11.74 29.62 -14.07
N GLN A 8 11.89 29.24 -15.34
CA GLN A 8 12.96 29.73 -16.19
C GLN A 8 12.36 30.69 -17.23
N PRO A 9 12.94 31.89 -17.44
CA PRO A 9 12.31 32.97 -18.19
C PRO A 9 12.05 32.67 -19.68
N GLN A 10 12.71 31.64 -20.25
CA GLN A 10 12.55 31.22 -21.65
C GLN A 10 12.09 29.77 -21.82
N LYS A 11 11.76 29.06 -20.73
CA LYS A 11 11.35 27.64 -20.78
C LYS A 11 10.07 27.40 -19.98
N ARG A 12 9.40 26.28 -20.28
CA ARG A 12 8.25 25.81 -19.48
C ARG A 12 8.69 25.58 -18.03
N THR A 13 7.82 25.94 -17.10
CA THR A 13 8.06 25.75 -15.67
C THR A 13 8.24 24.26 -15.35
N LYS A 14 9.30 23.93 -14.60
CA LYS A 14 9.56 22.58 -14.10
C LYS A 14 9.03 22.43 -12.66
N ARG A 15 8.36 21.31 -12.38
CA ARG A 15 7.95 20.90 -11.02
C ARG A 15 8.84 19.76 -10.55
N VAL A 16 9.34 19.86 -9.33
CA VAL A 16 10.09 18.81 -8.64
C VAL A 16 9.17 18.21 -7.60
N TYR A 17 8.96 16.90 -7.68
CA TYR A 17 8.14 16.14 -6.75
C TYR A 17 9.02 15.43 -5.73
N ASP A 18 8.42 15.06 -4.60
CA ASP A 18 9.08 14.20 -3.62
C ASP A 18 9.52 12.88 -4.26
N ALA A 19 10.54 12.27 -3.67
CA ALA A 19 10.93 10.92 -4.02
C ALA A 19 9.71 9.97 -3.90
N PRO A 20 9.53 9.04 -4.84
CA PRO A 20 8.46 8.07 -4.74
C PRO A 20 8.68 7.18 -3.51
N GLN A 21 7.68 7.14 -2.64
CA GLN A 21 7.66 6.31 -1.44
C GLN A 21 6.26 5.73 -1.24
N THR A 22 6.22 4.49 -0.75
CA THR A 22 5.00 3.82 -0.31
C THR A 22 4.48 4.47 0.97
N ALA A 23 3.18 4.28 1.27
CA ALA A 23 2.61 4.74 2.53
C ALA A 23 3.30 4.10 3.74
N TYR A 24 3.73 2.83 3.60
CA TYR A 24 4.49 2.10 4.63
C TYR A 24 5.82 2.80 4.95
N GLU A 25 6.61 3.12 3.92
CA GLU A 25 7.90 3.81 4.09
C GLU A 25 7.72 5.20 4.71
N ARG A 26 6.70 5.95 4.28
CA ARG A 26 6.40 7.28 4.86
C ARG A 26 6.09 7.20 6.36
N VAL A 27 5.36 6.19 6.80
CA VAL A 27 5.01 6.01 8.22
C VAL A 27 6.25 5.65 9.04
N LEU A 28 7.13 4.79 8.51
CA LEU A 28 8.36 4.42 9.20
C LEU A 28 9.35 5.59 9.34
N ALA A 29 9.39 6.47 8.34
CA ALA A 29 10.29 7.63 8.30
C ALA A 29 9.84 8.83 9.16
N ARG A 30 8.63 8.81 9.73
CA ARG A 30 8.10 9.92 10.53
C ARG A 30 8.51 9.83 12.00
N ASP A 31 9.17 10.84 12.54
CA ASP A 31 9.62 10.86 13.94
C ASP A 31 8.50 11.11 14.95
N ASP A 32 7.37 11.67 14.51
CA ASP A 32 6.21 11.96 15.35
C ASP A 32 5.31 10.74 15.60
N ILE A 33 5.70 9.57 15.09
CA ILE A 33 5.00 8.30 15.30
C ILE A 33 5.77 7.46 16.30
N ASP A 34 5.06 7.02 17.34
CA ASP A 34 5.59 6.19 18.39
C ASP A 34 6.25 4.90 17.85
N HIS A 35 7.36 4.52 18.47
CA HIS A 35 8.18 3.39 18.04
C HIS A 35 7.39 2.08 18.13
N GLU A 36 6.59 1.89 19.18
CA GLU A 36 5.77 0.69 19.36
C GLU A 36 4.78 0.51 18.20
N VAL A 37 4.23 1.60 17.67
CA VAL A 37 3.33 1.57 16.52
C VAL A 37 4.07 1.13 15.26
N LYS A 38 5.32 1.58 15.07
CA LYS A 38 6.16 1.17 13.94
C LYS A 38 6.54 -0.30 14.02
N GLU A 39 6.91 -0.80 15.19
CA GLU A 39 7.22 -2.22 15.40
C GLU A 39 6.02 -3.12 15.10
N ARG A 40 4.83 -2.76 15.59
CA ARG A 40 3.60 -3.50 15.28
C ARG A 40 3.28 -3.51 13.79
N LEU A 41 3.56 -2.41 13.09
CA LEU A 41 3.37 -2.32 11.64
C LEU A 41 4.36 -3.23 10.89
N GLN A 42 5.63 -3.24 11.30
CA GLN A 42 6.67 -4.11 10.73
C GLN A 42 6.36 -5.59 10.95
N ALA A 43 5.94 -5.97 12.17
CA ALA A 43 5.54 -7.33 12.48
C ALA A 43 4.37 -7.79 11.59
N LYS A 44 3.34 -6.96 11.41
CA LYS A 44 2.22 -7.26 10.49
C LYS A 44 2.69 -7.39 9.05
N TYR A 45 3.55 -6.48 8.59
CA TYR A 45 4.07 -6.52 7.23
C TYR A 45 4.90 -7.78 6.96
N ALA A 46 5.71 -8.22 7.92
CA ALA A 46 6.52 -9.44 7.82
C ALA A 46 5.65 -10.71 7.64
N THR A 47 4.46 -10.73 8.23
CA THR A 47 3.50 -11.84 8.06
C THR A 47 2.71 -11.80 6.75
N LEU A 48 2.83 -10.72 5.96
CA LEU A 48 2.00 -10.51 4.78
C LEU A 48 2.59 -11.22 3.54
N SER A 49 2.35 -12.51 3.41
CA SER A 49 2.64 -13.25 2.18
C SER A 49 1.53 -13.00 1.15
N MET A 50 1.83 -12.20 0.13
CA MET A 50 0.88 -11.89 -0.96
C MET A 50 0.38 -13.16 -1.67
N VAL A 51 1.24 -14.17 -1.79
CA VAL A 51 0.92 -15.45 -2.43
C VAL A 51 -0.08 -16.24 -1.59
N GLU A 52 0.14 -16.34 -0.28
CA GLU A 52 -0.76 -17.05 0.63
C GLU A 52 -2.11 -16.34 0.76
N LEU A 53 -2.09 -15.01 0.84
CA LEU A 53 -3.29 -14.20 0.86
C LEU A 53 -4.13 -14.42 -0.40
N LYS A 54 -3.50 -14.40 -1.57
CA LYS A 54 -4.17 -14.68 -2.84
C LYS A 54 -4.76 -16.10 -2.87
N ARG A 55 -3.98 -17.12 -2.48
CA ARG A 55 -4.46 -18.52 -2.42
C ARG A 55 -5.68 -18.65 -1.52
N THR A 56 -5.66 -17.97 -0.38
CA THR A 56 -6.76 -17.94 0.60
C THR A 56 -8.01 -17.30 -0.01
N ILE A 57 -7.88 -16.13 -0.62
CA ILE A 57 -8.98 -15.42 -1.30
C ILE A 57 -9.58 -16.29 -2.42
N ASP A 58 -8.74 -16.88 -3.27
CA ASP A 58 -9.20 -17.72 -4.38
C ASP A 58 -9.98 -18.95 -3.86
N CYS A 59 -9.50 -19.58 -2.78
CA CYS A 59 -10.16 -20.72 -2.14
C CYS A 59 -11.54 -20.33 -1.57
N LEU A 60 -11.60 -19.24 -0.80
CA LEU A 60 -12.84 -18.75 -0.20
C LEU A 60 -13.85 -18.35 -1.28
N THR A 61 -13.40 -17.68 -2.34
CA THR A 61 -14.25 -17.27 -3.46
C THR A 61 -14.85 -18.49 -4.17
N LYS A 62 -14.06 -19.55 -4.40
CA LYS A 62 -14.56 -20.81 -4.98
C LYS A 62 -15.60 -21.48 -4.09
N LYS A 63 -15.38 -21.54 -2.77
CA LYS A 63 -16.34 -22.10 -1.80
C LYS A 63 -17.65 -21.34 -1.81
N LEU A 64 -17.58 -20.01 -1.77
CA LEU A 64 -18.74 -19.12 -1.81
C LEU A 64 -19.54 -19.31 -3.11
N ALA A 65 -18.87 -19.33 -4.26
CA ALA A 65 -19.51 -19.58 -5.55
C ALA A 65 -20.12 -20.99 -5.68
N ALA A 66 -19.52 -22.00 -5.03
CA ALA A 66 -20.09 -23.35 -5.00
C ALA A 66 -21.34 -23.42 -4.11
N HIS A 67 -21.34 -22.73 -2.97
CA HIS A 67 -22.51 -22.63 -2.09
C HIS A 67 -23.68 -21.92 -2.76
N HIS A 68 -23.43 -20.76 -3.40
CA HIS A 68 -24.46 -20.04 -4.16
C HIS A 68 -25.09 -20.91 -5.26
N ARG A 69 -24.31 -21.73 -5.97
CA ARG A 69 -24.81 -22.63 -7.01
C ARG A 69 -25.65 -23.79 -6.47
N LYS A 70 -25.43 -24.22 -5.22
CA LYS A 70 -26.24 -25.27 -4.57
C LYS A 70 -27.59 -24.77 -4.07
N GLY A 71 -27.70 -23.50 -3.69
CA GLY A 71 -28.96 -22.89 -3.24
C GLY A 71 -29.91 -22.45 -4.36
N LEU A 72 -29.46 -22.49 -5.63
CA LEU A 72 -30.29 -22.21 -6.82
C LEU A 72 -30.86 -23.49 -7.48
N ARG A 73 -30.64 -24.67 -6.87
CA ARG A 73 -31.19 -25.96 -7.33
C ARG A 73 -32.24 -26.47 -6.35
#